data_AF-A0A9Q1QVI5-F1
#
_entry.id   AF-A0A9Q1QVI5-F1
#
_cell.length_a   1.000
_cell.length_b   1.000
_cell.length_c   1.000
_cell.angle_alpha   90.00
_cell.angle_beta   90.00
_cell.angle_gamma   90.00
#
_symmetry.space_group_name_H-M   'P 1'
#
loop_
_entity.id
_entity.type
_entity.pdbx_description
1 polymer ?
#
loop_
_entity_poly.entity_id
_entity_poly.type
_entity_poly.pdbx_seq_one_letter_code
_entity_poly.pdbx_strand_id
1 'polypeptide(L)'
;MIYRERHCPPQEKKLHCLIPAPKGYVTPFPWPKSRDYVPYANAPYKSLTVEKAIQNWIQYEGNVFRFPGGGTQFPQGADKYIDQLGPVIPIQIGTVWTALDTGCGVASWGTYLWKRNVIAMSFAPRLT
;
A
#
# COMPACT_ATOMS: atom_id res chain seq x y z
N MET A 1 1.59 8.00 33.86
CA MET A 1 1.84 7.94 32.40
C MET A 1 2.00 9.37 31.93
N ILE A 2 3.22 9.82 31.58
CA ILE A 2 3.45 11.21 31.17
C ILE A 2 3.05 11.32 29.69
N TYR A 3 1.92 11.99 29.43
CA TYR A 3 1.49 12.33 28.08
C TYR A 3 2.46 13.39 27.52
N ARG A 4 3.35 12.99 26.62
CA ARG A 4 4.22 13.92 25.89
C ARG A 4 3.50 14.31 24.60
N GLU A 5 2.89 15.49 24.57
CA GLU A 5 2.41 16.09 23.34
C GLU A 5 3.59 16.27 22.38
N ARG A 6 3.46 15.71 21.17
CA ARG A 6 4.48 15.81 20.12
C ARG A 6 4.40 17.20 19.50
N HIS A 7 5.29 18.08 19.95
CA HIS A 7 5.50 19.37 19.33
C HIS A 7 6.55 19.24 18.23
N CYS A 8 6.28 19.83 17.06
CA CYS A 8 7.30 19.97 16.02
C CYS A 8 8.48 20.78 16.59
N PRO A 9 9.74 20.39 16.33
CA PRO A 9 10.89 21.18 16.77
C PRO A 9 10.80 22.63 16.27
N PRO A 10 11.21 23.63 17.08
CA PRO A 10 11.41 25.00 16.61
C PRO A 10 12.32 25.03 15.39
N GLN A 11 12.22 26.08 14.55
CA GLN A 11 12.97 26.21 13.30
C GLN A 11 14.47 25.92 13.46
N GLU A 12 15.06 26.43 14.56
CA GLU A 12 16.47 26.27 14.94
C GLU A 12 16.88 24.82 15.27
N LYS A 13 15.91 23.98 15.64
CA LYS A 13 16.09 22.55 15.98
C LYS A 13 15.54 21.62 14.90
N LYS A 14 15.03 22.16 13.77
CA LYS A 14 14.64 21.33 12.64
C LYS A 14 15.89 20.72 12.02
N LEU A 15 15.92 19.40 11.98
CA LEU A 15 16.95 18.69 11.24
C LEU A 15 16.75 18.95 9.75
N HIS A 16 17.70 19.66 9.13
CA HIS A 16 17.69 19.94 7.68
C HIS A 16 18.13 18.73 6.84
N CYS A 17 18.66 17.70 7.49
CA CYS A 17 19.19 16.53 6.80
C CYS A 17 18.05 15.57 6.46
N LEU A 18 17.88 15.32 5.15
CA LEU A 18 17.22 14.11 4.70
C LEU A 18 18.00 12.92 5.25
N ILE A 19 17.30 11.93 5.81
CA ILE A 19 17.93 10.67 6.21
C ILE A 19 18.53 10.05 4.94
N PRO A 20 19.85 9.79 4.90
CA PRO A 20 20.46 9.21 3.70
C PRO A 20 19.86 7.83 3.44
N ALA A 21 19.71 7.50 2.16
CA ALA A 21 19.24 6.17 1.78
C ALA A 21 20.22 5.10 2.31
N PRO A 22 19.72 3.95 2.81
CA PRO A 22 20.58 2.86 3.22
C PRO A 22 21.54 2.41 2.12
N LYS A 23 22.70 1.87 2.49
CA LYS A 23 23.66 1.34 1.51
C LYS A 23 22.99 0.26 0.64
N GLY A 24 23.06 0.44 -0.68
CA GLY A 24 22.44 -0.48 -1.65
C GLY A 24 20.94 -0.24 -1.90
N TYR A 25 20.33 0.77 -1.26
CA TYR A 25 18.99 1.22 -1.62
C TYR A 25 18.99 1.79 -3.05
N VAL A 26 18.00 1.41 -3.83
CA VAL A 26 17.84 1.83 -5.22
C VAL A 26 16.64 2.77 -5.37
N THR A 27 16.61 3.56 -6.43
CA THR A 27 15.48 4.46 -6.70
C THR A 27 14.17 3.65 -6.82
N PRO A 28 13.12 3.96 -6.03
CA PRO A 28 11.83 3.31 -6.16
C PRO A 28 11.18 3.56 -7.52
N PHE A 29 10.28 2.68 -7.95
CA PHE A 29 9.49 2.93 -9.15
C PHE A 29 8.56 4.14 -8.95
N PRO A 30 8.30 4.94 -9.99
CA PRO A 30 7.28 5.98 -9.91
C PRO A 30 5.88 5.35 -9.79
N TRP A 31 4.95 6.10 -9.21
CA TRP A 31 3.53 5.74 -9.25
C TRP A 31 3.04 5.77 -10.72
N PRO A 32 2.18 4.82 -11.16
CA PRO A 32 1.53 3.75 -10.40
C PRO A 32 2.31 2.44 -10.31
N LYS A 33 3.50 2.34 -10.92
CA LYS A 33 4.27 1.08 -10.96
C LYS A 33 4.71 0.64 -9.56
N SER A 34 4.99 1.58 -8.66
CA SER A 34 5.28 1.29 -7.25
C SER A 34 4.12 0.69 -6.45
N ARG A 35 2.89 0.69 -6.98
CA ARG A 35 1.77 -0.09 -6.41
C ARG A 35 2.07 -1.59 -6.46
N ASP A 36 2.57 -2.05 -7.60
CA ASP A 36 2.68 -3.47 -7.90
C ASP A 36 4.11 -3.98 -7.68
N TYR A 37 5.11 -3.10 -7.61
CA TYR A 37 6.52 -3.48 -7.57
C TYR A 37 7.32 -2.70 -6.55
N VAL A 38 8.16 -3.41 -5.81
CA VAL A 38 9.20 -2.84 -4.95
C VAL A 38 10.53 -3.48 -5.32
N PRO A 39 11.61 -2.71 -5.53
CA PRO A 39 12.93 -3.29 -5.74
C PRO A 39 13.29 -4.20 -4.56
N TYR A 40 13.77 -5.42 -4.86
CA TYR A 40 14.11 -6.38 -3.82
C TYR A 40 15.08 -5.74 -2.84
N ALA A 41 16.12 -5.05 -3.31
CA ALA A 41 17.11 -4.34 -2.49
C ALA A 41 16.50 -3.38 -1.44
N ASN A 42 15.34 -2.79 -1.70
CA ASN A 42 14.71 -1.79 -0.82
C ASN A 42 13.87 -2.38 0.30
N ALA A 43 13.57 -3.68 0.27
CA ALA A 43 12.72 -4.31 1.26
C ALA A 43 13.54 -4.79 2.48
N PRO A 44 13.20 -4.40 3.72
CA PRO A 44 14.01 -4.72 4.89
C PRO A 44 13.91 -6.21 5.29
N TYR A 45 12.74 -6.83 5.10
CA TYR A 45 12.48 -8.21 5.51
C TYR A 45 12.23 -9.09 4.28
N LYS A 46 13.22 -9.90 3.91
CA LYS A 46 13.09 -10.79 2.74
C LYS A 46 12.25 -12.03 3.03
N SER A 47 12.18 -12.46 4.30
CA SER A 47 11.38 -13.61 4.73
C SER A 47 9.88 -13.43 4.48
N LEU A 48 9.41 -12.20 4.24
CA LEU A 48 8.04 -11.89 3.86
C LEU A 48 7.53 -12.74 2.68
N THR A 49 8.39 -13.05 1.70
CA THR A 49 7.99 -13.91 0.57
C THR A 49 7.83 -15.37 0.91
N VAL A 50 8.35 -15.82 2.06
CA VAL A 50 8.15 -17.18 2.58
C VAL A 50 6.94 -17.21 3.49
N GLU A 51 6.89 -16.28 4.46
CA GLU A 51 5.83 -16.21 5.47
C GLU A 51 4.45 -15.88 4.87
N LYS A 52 4.41 -15.12 3.78
CA LYS A 52 3.17 -14.69 3.12
C LYS A 52 2.97 -15.28 1.72
N ALA A 53 3.79 -16.27 1.34
CA ALA A 53 3.72 -16.92 0.03
C ALA A 53 2.34 -17.55 -0.22
N ILE A 54 1.82 -18.26 0.79
CA ILE A 54 0.54 -19.00 0.72
C ILE A 54 -0.64 -18.05 0.45
N GLN A 55 -0.56 -16.81 0.92
CA GLN A 55 -1.64 -15.83 0.77
C GLN A 55 -1.59 -15.09 -0.57
N ASN A 56 -0.61 -15.39 -1.44
CA ASN A 56 -0.38 -14.70 -2.72
C ASN A 56 -0.28 -13.16 -2.58
N TRP A 57 0.22 -12.70 -1.42
CA TRP A 57 0.37 -11.26 -1.14
C TRP A 57 1.57 -10.65 -1.84
N ILE A 58 2.63 -11.44 -1.97
CA ILE A 58 3.92 -11.00 -2.48
C ILE A 58 4.56 -12.15 -3.23
N GLN A 59 5.16 -11.84 -4.36
CA GLN A 59 5.90 -12.78 -5.19
C GLN A 59 7.32 -12.25 -5.36
N TYR A 60 8.29 -13.15 -5.24
CA TYR A 60 9.68 -12.84 -5.55
C TYR A 60 9.92 -13.04 -7.05
N GLU A 61 10.29 -11.98 -7.75
CA GLU A 61 10.61 -11.99 -9.18
C GLU A 61 12.05 -11.50 -9.41
N GLY A 62 13.02 -12.21 -8.81
CA GLY A 62 14.44 -11.93 -8.98
C GLY A 62 14.89 -10.62 -8.33
N ASN A 63 14.84 -9.51 -9.05
CA ASN A 63 15.29 -8.20 -8.54
C ASN A 63 14.16 -7.36 -7.94
N VAL A 64 12.92 -7.84 -7.95
CA VAL A 64 11.75 -7.15 -7.40
C VAL A 64 10.89 -8.07 -6.56
N PHE A 65 10.17 -7.45 -5.63
CA PHE A 65 8.95 -8.00 -5.08
C PHE A 65 7.75 -7.48 -5.87
N ARG A 66 6.89 -8.40 -6.28
CA ARG A 66 5.63 -8.12 -6.95
C ARG A 66 4.46 -8.30 -5.99
N PHE A 67 3.57 -7.33 -5.97
CA PHE A 67 2.32 -7.33 -5.23
C PHE A 67 1.18 -7.43 -6.24
N PRO A 68 0.54 -8.59 -6.40
CA PRO A 68 -0.49 -8.79 -7.42
C PRO A 68 -1.81 -8.07 -7.12
N GLY A 69 -1.90 -7.34 -6.01
CA GLY A 69 -3.13 -6.67 -5.56
C GLY A 69 -4.20 -7.62 -5.02
N GLY A 70 -3.85 -8.89 -4.83
CA GLY A 70 -4.71 -9.90 -4.26
C GLY A 70 -4.45 -10.15 -2.77
N GLY A 71 -5.05 -11.23 -2.29
CA GLY A 71 -4.79 -11.75 -0.95
C GLY A 71 -5.92 -12.64 -0.47
N THR A 72 -5.96 -12.89 0.84
CA THR A 72 -7.03 -13.68 1.47
C THR A 72 -8.42 -13.13 1.13
N GLN A 73 -8.61 -11.82 1.15
CA GLN A 73 -9.89 -11.16 0.85
C GLN A 73 -10.15 -11.00 -0.66
N PHE A 74 -9.10 -10.94 -1.48
CA PHE A 74 -9.22 -10.78 -2.93
C PHE A 74 -8.41 -11.87 -3.66
N PRO A 75 -8.89 -13.13 -3.68
CA PRO A 75 -8.15 -14.24 -4.28
C PRO A 75 -7.82 -14.03 -5.77
N GLN A 76 -8.69 -13.31 -6.48
CA GLN A 76 -8.52 -12.99 -7.90
C GLN A 76 -8.00 -11.55 -8.15
N GLY A 77 -7.61 -10.83 -7.09
CA GLY A 77 -7.17 -9.43 -7.15
C GLY A 77 -8.29 -8.43 -6.88
N ALA A 78 -7.94 -7.31 -6.23
CA ALA A 78 -8.89 -6.25 -5.89
C ALA A 78 -9.52 -5.57 -7.12
N ASP A 79 -8.80 -5.49 -8.25
CA ASP A 79 -9.32 -4.92 -9.50
C ASP A 79 -10.58 -5.64 -9.99
N LYS A 80 -10.54 -6.98 -10.02
CA LYS A 80 -11.68 -7.80 -10.45
C LYS A 80 -12.88 -7.66 -9.51
N TYR A 81 -12.62 -7.56 -8.21
CA TYR A 81 -13.67 -7.31 -7.24
C TYR A 81 -14.34 -5.95 -7.47
N ILE A 82 -13.55 -4.89 -7.74
CA ILE A 82 -14.08 -3.56 -8.09
C ILE A 82 -14.89 -3.62 -9.39
N ASP A 83 -14.45 -4.38 -10.39
CA ASP A 83 -15.20 -4.57 -11.63
C ASP A 83 -16.56 -5.26 -11.38
N GLN A 84 -16.62 -6.22 -10.46
CA GLN A 84 -17.87 -6.86 -10.05
C GLN A 84 -18.85 -5.91 -9.34
N LEU A 85 -18.36 -4.83 -8.72
CA LEU A 85 -19.20 -3.79 -8.12
C LEU A 85 -19.76 -2.81 -9.16
N GLY A 86 -19.10 -2.67 -10.30
CA GLY A 86 -19.45 -1.71 -11.36
C GLY A 86 -20.91 -1.72 -11.83
N PRO A 87 -21.58 -2.87 -11.97
CA PRO A 87 -22.99 -2.92 -12.34
C PRO A 87 -23.96 -2.34 -11.29
N VAL A 88 -23.54 -2.27 -10.03
CA VAL A 88 -24.39 -1.86 -8.90
C VAL A 88 -24.04 -0.46 -8.40
N ILE A 89 -22.75 -0.12 -8.45
CA ILE A 89 -22.23 1.17 -7.96
C ILE A 89 -21.60 1.90 -9.15
N PRO A 90 -22.02 3.15 -9.44
CA PRO A 90 -21.53 3.92 -10.59
C PRO A 90 -20.12 4.50 -10.33
N ILE A 91 -19.17 3.66 -9.95
CA ILE A 91 -17.77 4.01 -9.65
C ILE A 91 -17.10 4.58 -10.91
N GLN A 92 -17.37 4.00 -12.07
CA GLN A 92 -16.71 4.33 -13.33
C GLN A 92 -17.24 5.62 -13.97
N ILE A 93 -18.42 6.09 -13.56
CA ILE A 93 -19.11 7.25 -14.15
C ILE A 93 -18.69 8.55 -13.42
N GLY A 94 -17.82 8.46 -12.41
CA GLY A 94 -17.32 9.61 -11.67
C GLY A 94 -18.33 10.22 -10.71
N THR A 95 -19.38 9.48 -10.31
CA THR A 95 -20.29 9.93 -9.24
C THR A 95 -19.68 9.66 -7.86
N VAL A 96 -18.85 8.62 -7.75
CA VAL A 96 -18.12 8.27 -6.54
C VAL A 96 -16.70 8.79 -6.67
N TRP A 97 -16.24 9.57 -5.69
CA TRP A 97 -14.90 10.18 -5.67
C TRP A 97 -14.10 9.76 -4.44
N THR A 98 -14.79 9.30 -3.40
CA THR A 98 -14.20 8.87 -2.14
C THR A 98 -14.79 7.54 -1.69
N ALA A 99 -13.98 6.76 -0.97
CA ALA A 99 -14.39 5.49 -0.38
C ALA A 99 -13.82 5.34 1.03
N LEU A 100 -14.60 4.71 1.91
CA LEU A 100 -14.17 4.32 3.24
C LEU A 100 -13.88 2.82 3.24
N ASP A 101 -12.63 2.44 3.51
CA ASP A 101 -12.13 1.07 3.48
C ASP A 101 -11.87 0.58 4.91
N THR A 102 -12.82 -0.17 5.47
CA THR A 102 -12.74 -0.68 6.85
C THR A 102 -12.24 -2.12 6.86
N GLY A 103 -11.30 -2.45 7.76
CA GLY A 103 -10.71 -3.79 7.80
C GLY A 103 -9.52 -3.96 6.85
N CYS A 104 -8.94 -2.86 6.36
CA CYS A 104 -7.88 -2.86 5.38
C CYS A 104 -6.59 -3.50 5.93
N GLY A 105 -6.21 -4.67 5.42
CA GLY A 105 -4.94 -5.32 5.76
C GLY A 105 -3.74 -4.78 4.99
N VAL A 106 -3.85 -4.73 3.64
CA VAL A 106 -2.71 -4.43 2.73
C VAL A 106 -2.99 -3.28 1.76
N ALA A 107 -4.09 -2.56 1.94
CA ALA A 107 -4.54 -1.42 1.10
C ALA A 107 -4.78 -1.74 -0.38
N SER A 108 -4.99 -3.01 -0.72
CA SER A 108 -5.23 -3.44 -2.11
C SER A 108 -6.52 -2.86 -2.69
N TRP A 109 -7.63 -2.85 -1.95
CA TRP A 109 -8.88 -2.27 -2.47
C TRP A 109 -8.73 -0.77 -2.76
N GLY A 110 -8.25 0.01 -1.79
CA GLY A 110 -8.04 1.44 -1.96
C GLY A 110 -7.06 1.81 -3.08
N THR A 111 -5.96 1.07 -3.22
CA THR A 111 -4.97 1.34 -4.28
C THR A 111 -5.48 1.02 -5.69
N TYR A 112 -6.40 0.07 -5.84
CA TYR A 112 -7.01 -0.25 -7.14
C TYR A 112 -8.21 0.65 -7.46
N LEU A 113 -8.90 1.18 -6.46
CA LEU A 113 -9.88 2.26 -6.64
C LEU A 113 -9.28 3.52 -7.24
N TRP A 114 -7.99 3.80 -6.98
CA TRP A 114 -7.27 4.92 -7.61
C TRP A 114 -7.31 4.84 -9.15
N LYS A 115 -7.28 3.63 -9.74
CA LYS A 115 -7.41 3.45 -11.20
C LYS A 115 -8.77 3.93 -11.74
N ARG A 116 -9.79 4.02 -10.87
CA ARG A 116 -11.13 4.51 -11.19
C ARG A 116 -11.36 5.94 -10.68
N ASN A 117 -10.30 6.68 -10.38
CA ASN A 117 -10.34 8.05 -9.83
C ASN A 117 -11.09 8.17 -8.50
N VAL A 118 -11.06 7.11 -7.68
CA VAL A 118 -11.63 7.12 -6.32
C VAL A 118 -10.52 7.12 -5.28
N ILE A 119 -10.60 8.07 -4.35
CA ILE A 119 -9.66 8.19 -3.22
C ILE A 119 -10.21 7.41 -2.03
N ALA A 120 -9.47 6.40 -1.57
CA ALA A 120 -9.86 5.62 -0.41
C ALA A 120 -9.18 6.11 0.87
N MET A 121 -9.94 6.19 1.95
CA MET A 121 -9.42 6.28 3.32
C MET A 121 -9.52 4.91 3.97
N SER A 122 -8.38 4.31 4.32
CA SER A 122 -8.31 2.94 4.83
C SER A 122 -8.01 2.89 6.32
N PHE A 123 -8.80 2.10 7.04
CA PHE A 123 -8.63 1.81 8.46
C PHE A 123 -8.27 0.33 8.64
N ALA A 124 -7.04 0.08 9.09
CA ALA A 124 -6.61 -1.25 9.48
C ALA A 124 -7.08 -1.57 10.91
N PRO A 125 -7.57 -2.79 11.17
CA PRO A 125 -7.84 -3.22 12.53
C PRO A 125 -6.51 -3.34 13.28
N ARG A 126 -6.55 -3.14 14.60
CA ARG A 126 -5.38 -3.39 15.45
C ARG A 126 -5.09 -4.89 15.39
N LEU A 127 -3.89 -5.25 14.92
CA LEU A 127 -3.38 -6.61 15.08
C LEU A 127 -3.13 -6.82 16.58
N THR A 128 -4.03 -7.55 17.24
CA THR A 128 -3.89 -8.00 18.64
C THR A 128 -2.98 -9.21 18.71
#